data_AF-A0A0G1K1Z0-F1
#
_entry.id   AF-A0A0G1K1Z0-F1
#
_cell.length_a   1.000
_cell.length_b   1.000
_cell.length_c   1.000
_cell.angle_alpha   90.00
_cell.angle_beta   90.00
_cell.angle_gamma   90.00
#
_symmetry.space_group_name_H-M   'P 1'
#
loop_
_entity.id
_entity.type
_entity.pdbx_description
1 polymer ?
#
loop_
_entity_poly.entity_id
_entity_poly.type
_entity_poly.pdbx_seq_one_letter_code
_entity_poly.pdbx_strand_id
1 'polypeptide(L)'
;MLNLTEEQKTRLKVVAEKYSLKFVVAHGSYATGKEHKGSDLDIAVLGIKEIPFHKQLELHGDLANIFGDNEIRELDLKELNKTDALFRYLVVRDGVLLCGNNADYEEFKAYARRDFELSKDLFDLEELLVKKQNKLLHRAYA
;
A
#
# COMPACT_ATOMS: atom_id res chain seq x y z
N MET A 1 5.19 -9.38 12.45
CA MET A 1 4.68 -10.01 11.18
C MET A 1 3.19 -10.30 11.37
N LEU A 2 2.33 -9.73 10.52
CA LEU A 2 0.88 -9.83 10.65
C LEU A 2 0.38 -11.27 10.44
N ASN A 3 -0.13 -11.90 11.49
CA ASN A 3 -0.74 -13.23 11.42
C ASN A 3 -2.27 -13.11 11.47
N LEU A 4 -2.93 -13.51 10.38
CA LEU A 4 -4.39 -13.50 10.26
C LEU A 4 -5.01 -14.77 10.87
N THR A 5 -6.13 -14.60 11.59
CA THR A 5 -6.96 -15.74 12.01
C THR A 5 -7.69 -16.36 10.81
N GLU A 6 -8.11 -17.62 10.92
CA GLU A 6 -8.86 -18.30 9.86
C GLU A 6 -10.20 -17.59 9.54
N GLU A 7 -10.84 -17.01 10.55
CA GLU A 7 -12.03 -16.19 10.38
C GLU A 7 -11.72 -14.93 9.56
N GLN A 8 -10.64 -14.22 9.89
CA GLN A 8 -10.23 -13.02 9.14
C GLN A 8 -9.87 -13.36 7.69
N LYS A 9 -9.16 -14.47 7.45
CA LYS A 9 -8.85 -14.94 6.09
C LYS A 9 -10.13 -15.21 5.28
N THR A 10 -11.12 -15.84 5.90
CA THR A 10 -12.40 -16.16 5.25
C THR A 10 -13.16 -14.88 4.89
N ARG A 11 -13.27 -13.95 5.83
CA ARG A 11 -13.92 -12.64 5.60
C ARG A 11 -13.18 -11.84 4.54
N LEU A 12 -11.85 -11.87 4.55
CA LEU A 12 -11.02 -11.16 3.57
C LEU A 12 -11.23 -11.69 2.15
N LYS A 13 -11.40 -13.01 1.97
CA LYS A 13 -11.75 -13.59 0.66
C LYS A 13 -13.10 -13.10 0.16
N VAL A 14 -14.12 -13.05 1.02
CA VAL A 14 -15.44 -12.52 0.67
C VAL A 14 -15.36 -11.06 0.23
N VAL A 15 -14.58 -10.24 0.95
CA VAL A 15 -14.34 -8.84 0.55
C VAL A 15 -13.59 -8.76 -0.77
N ALA A 16 -12.55 -9.57 -0.97
CA ALA A 16 -11.79 -9.59 -2.22
C ALA A 16 -12.68 -9.93 -3.43
N GLU A 17 -13.58 -10.89 -3.29
CA GLU A 17 -14.56 -11.24 -4.34
C GLU A 17 -15.57 -10.11 -4.57
N LYS A 18 -16.14 -9.53 -3.49
CA LYS A 18 -17.13 -8.44 -3.55
C LYS A 18 -16.63 -7.24 -4.36
N TYR A 19 -15.35 -6.87 -4.20
CA TYR A 19 -14.74 -5.71 -4.88
C TYR A 19 -13.90 -6.10 -6.09
N SER A 20 -13.90 -7.38 -6.51
CA SER A 20 -13.11 -7.86 -7.66
C SER A 20 -11.61 -7.51 -7.53
N LEU A 21 -11.05 -7.77 -6.35
CA LEU A 21 -9.63 -7.56 -6.06
C LEU A 21 -8.80 -8.73 -6.60
N LYS A 22 -7.67 -8.41 -7.24
CA LYS A 22 -6.65 -9.41 -7.59
C LYS A 22 -5.93 -9.92 -6.34
N PHE A 23 -5.52 -8.98 -5.47
CA PHE A 23 -4.88 -9.30 -4.21
C PHE A 23 -4.97 -8.17 -3.18
N VAL A 24 -4.69 -8.53 -1.93
CA VAL A 24 -4.56 -7.64 -0.77
C VAL A 24 -3.21 -7.90 -0.11
N VAL A 25 -2.48 -6.83 0.21
CA VAL A 25 -1.12 -6.87 0.73
C VAL A 25 -1.04 -5.98 1.97
N ALA A 26 -0.47 -6.49 3.06
CA ALA A 26 -0.02 -5.65 4.16
C ALA A 26 1.37 -5.10 3.83
N HIS A 27 1.60 -3.81 4.06
CA HIS A 27 2.93 -3.21 3.92
C HIS A 27 3.32 -2.41 5.17
N GLY A 28 4.44 -1.68 5.08
CA GLY A 28 4.89 -0.81 6.16
C GLY A 28 5.46 -1.55 7.38
N SER A 29 5.20 -1.00 8.56
CA SER A 29 5.81 -1.44 9.82
C SER A 29 5.43 -2.89 10.19
N TYR A 30 4.16 -3.26 9.97
CA TYR A 30 3.64 -4.61 10.24
C TYR A 30 4.18 -5.69 9.30
N ALA A 31 4.54 -5.31 8.07
CA ALA A 31 5.15 -6.22 7.11
C ALA A 31 6.64 -6.45 7.40
N THR A 32 7.35 -5.39 7.83
CA THR A 32 8.79 -5.42 8.11
C THR A 32 9.16 -5.88 9.53
N GLY A 33 8.17 -6.10 10.41
CA GLY A 33 8.41 -6.54 11.79
C GLY A 33 8.87 -5.42 12.73
N LYS A 34 8.66 -4.15 12.34
CA LYS A 34 9.06 -2.95 13.09
C LYS A 34 7.86 -2.27 13.78
N GLU A 35 6.75 -2.99 13.92
CA GLU A 35 5.55 -2.46 14.57
C GLU A 35 5.81 -2.08 16.03
N HIS A 36 5.25 -0.93 16.45
CA HIS A 36 5.17 -0.51 17.85
C HIS A 36 3.71 -0.35 18.26
N LYS A 37 3.47 -0.19 19.57
CA LYS A 37 2.14 0.12 20.09
C LYS A 37 1.70 1.46 19.47
N GLY A 38 0.59 1.47 18.73
CA GLY A 38 0.13 2.64 17.97
C GLY A 38 0.61 2.74 16.53
N SER A 39 1.26 1.72 15.97
CA SER A 39 1.54 1.71 14.52
C SER A 39 0.26 1.49 13.72
N ASP A 40 0.11 2.26 12.65
CA ASP A 40 -0.97 2.15 11.67
C ASP A 40 -0.87 0.85 10.87
N LEU A 41 -2.02 0.30 10.51
CA LEU A 41 -2.09 -0.88 9.67
C LEU A 41 -2.20 -0.44 8.21
N ASP A 42 -1.07 -0.51 7.51
CA ASP A 42 -1.01 -0.18 6.09
C ASP A 42 -1.45 -1.37 5.22
N ILE A 43 -2.56 -1.21 4.50
CA ILE A 43 -3.08 -2.19 3.55
C ILE A 43 -3.11 -1.61 2.15
N ALA A 44 -2.51 -2.32 1.21
CA ALA A 44 -2.61 -2.04 -0.22
C ALA A 44 -3.47 -3.08 -0.92
N VAL A 45 -4.31 -2.63 -1.86
CA VAL A 45 -5.16 -3.48 -2.69
C VAL A 45 -4.90 -3.25 -4.17
N LEU A 46 -4.99 -4.31 -4.97
CA LEU A 46 -5.02 -4.19 -6.43
C LEU A 46 -6.35 -4.72 -6.94
N GLY A 47 -7.14 -3.86 -7.59
CA GLY A 47 -8.35 -4.24 -8.29
C GLY A 47 -8.04 -4.83 -9.67
N ILE A 48 -8.91 -5.72 -10.17
CA ILE A 48 -8.87 -6.13 -11.59
C ILE A 48 -9.01 -4.90 -12.50
N LYS A 49 -9.81 -3.93 -12.05
CA LYS A 49 -9.93 -2.59 -12.61
C LYS A 49 -9.78 -1.57 -11.47
N GLU A 50 -9.63 -0.32 -11.86
CA GLU A 50 -9.68 0.80 -10.93
C GLU A 50 -10.98 0.78 -10.11
N ILE A 51 -10.86 0.98 -8.80
CA ILE A 51 -11.96 0.98 -7.84
C ILE A 51 -12.52 2.42 -7.79
N PRO A 52 -13.81 2.63 -8.13
CA PRO A 52 -14.42 3.94 -8.01
C PRO A 52 -14.38 4.46 -6.58
N PHE A 53 -14.20 5.78 -6.39
CA PHE A 53 -14.07 6.40 -5.06
C PHE A 53 -15.16 6.00 -4.06
N HIS A 54 -16.43 5.95 -4.50
CA HIS A 54 -17.53 5.52 -3.61
C HIS A 54 -17.36 4.07 -3.11
N LYS A 55 -16.77 3.18 -3.92
CA LYS A 55 -16.45 1.80 -3.52
C LYS A 55 -15.19 1.70 -2.68
N GLN A 56 -14.26 2.63 -2.81
CA GLN A 56 -13.08 2.69 -1.93
C GLN A 56 -13.49 2.91 -0.47
N LEU A 57 -14.48 3.78 -0.23
CA LEU A 57 -14.99 4.02 1.13
C LEU A 57 -15.74 2.80 1.69
N GLU A 58 -16.56 2.14 0.88
CA GLU A 58 -17.21 0.88 1.29
C GLU A 58 -16.18 -0.23 1.58
N LEU A 59 -15.14 -0.34 0.75
CA LEU A 59 -14.04 -1.28 0.93
C LEU A 59 -13.26 -1.00 2.21
N HIS A 60 -12.96 0.26 2.50
CA HIS A 60 -12.31 0.67 3.75
C HIS A 60 -13.14 0.23 4.95
N GLY A 61 -14.45 0.49 4.97
CA GLY A 61 -15.34 0.04 6.04
C GLY A 61 -15.38 -1.49 6.20
N ASP A 62 -15.42 -2.24 5.11
CA ASP A 62 -15.40 -3.71 5.15
C ASP A 62 -14.07 -4.26 5.68
N LEU A 63 -12.94 -3.66 5.33
CA LEU A 63 -11.62 -4.02 5.85
C LEU A 63 -11.46 -3.59 7.31
N ALA A 64 -11.96 -2.41 7.69
CA ALA A 64 -12.02 -1.94 9.07
C ALA A 64 -12.81 -2.91 9.97
N ASN A 65 -13.89 -3.51 9.45
CA ASN A 65 -14.63 -4.53 10.18
C ASN A 65 -13.85 -5.85 10.39
N ILE A 66 -12.80 -6.12 9.59
CA ILE A 66 -11.96 -7.34 9.68
C ILE A 66 -10.74 -7.10 10.56
N PHE A 67 -10.06 -5.98 10.31
CA PHE A 67 -8.79 -5.65 10.94
C PHE A 67 -8.97 -4.72 12.15
N GLY A 68 -10.13 -4.08 12.31
CA GLY A 68 -10.32 -2.99 13.26
C GLY A 68 -9.75 -1.68 12.72
N ASP A 69 -10.45 -0.60 13.00
CA ASP A 69 -10.02 0.78 12.79
C ASP A 69 -10.43 1.57 14.04
N ASN A 70 -9.47 1.99 14.85
CA ASN A 70 -9.72 2.65 16.14
C ASN A 70 -8.59 3.59 16.54
N GLU A 71 -8.79 4.38 17.60
CA GLU A 71 -7.80 5.34 18.11
C GLU A 71 -6.43 4.74 18.49
N ILE A 72 -6.35 3.41 18.62
CA ILE A 72 -5.13 2.69 18.98
C ILE A 72 -4.41 2.16 17.73
N ARG A 73 -5.13 1.99 16.62
CA ARG A 73 -4.61 1.51 15.33
C ARG A 73 -5.52 1.95 14.20
N GLU A 74 -5.04 2.90 13.41
CA GLU A 74 -5.72 3.39 12.20
C GLU A 74 -5.45 2.43 11.02
N LEU A 75 -6.46 2.22 10.18
CA LEU A 75 -6.33 1.47 8.92
C LEU A 75 -6.09 2.45 7.76
N ASP A 76 -4.88 2.45 7.18
CA ASP A 76 -4.61 3.16 5.93
C ASP A 76 -4.77 2.21 4.73
N LEU A 77 -5.73 2.53 3.86
CA LEU A 77 -6.01 1.77 2.65
C LEU A 77 -5.51 2.52 1.42
N LYS A 78 -4.66 1.87 0.62
CA LYS A 78 -4.17 2.39 -0.67
C LYS A 78 -4.54 1.49 -1.84
N GLU A 79 -5.00 2.08 -2.93
CA GLU A 79 -5.27 1.37 -4.18
C GLU A 79 -4.09 1.46 -5.14
N LEU A 80 -3.51 0.31 -5.52
CA LEU A 80 -2.30 0.22 -6.33
C LEU A 80 -2.50 0.57 -7.82
N ASN A 81 -3.75 0.59 -8.30
CA ASN A 81 -4.05 0.95 -9.69
C ASN A 81 -3.71 2.42 -9.99
N LYS A 82 -3.75 3.32 -8.99
CA LYS A 82 -3.57 4.78 -9.15
C LYS A 82 -2.35 5.35 -8.42
N THR A 83 -1.52 4.51 -7.81
CA THR A 83 -0.32 4.96 -7.10
C THR A 83 0.88 5.13 -8.04
N ASP A 84 1.86 5.91 -7.60
CA ASP A 84 3.10 6.13 -8.31
C ASP A 84 4.02 4.89 -8.27
N ALA A 85 5.02 4.89 -9.16
CA ALA A 85 5.95 3.78 -9.33
C ALA A 85 6.77 3.47 -8.07
N LEU A 86 7.18 4.50 -7.32
CA LEU A 86 7.95 4.32 -6.09
C LEU A 86 7.09 3.66 -5.03
N PHE A 87 5.87 4.14 -4.80
CA PHE A 87 4.96 3.55 -3.82
C PHE A 87 4.65 2.08 -4.15
N ARG A 88 4.31 1.77 -5.41
CA ARG A 88 4.11 0.39 -5.85
C ARG A 88 5.32 -0.49 -5.54
N TYR A 89 6.51 -0.02 -5.87
CA TYR A 89 7.74 -0.77 -5.61
C TYR A 89 7.99 -1.02 -4.13
N LEU A 90 7.79 -0.01 -3.27
CA LEU A 90 7.94 -0.15 -1.82
C LEU A 90 6.96 -1.16 -1.24
N VAL A 91 5.68 -1.10 -1.66
CA VAL A 91 4.65 -2.04 -1.22
C VAL A 91 5.04 -3.48 -1.55
N VAL A 92 5.47 -3.75 -2.78
CA VAL A 92 5.73 -5.13 -3.21
C VAL A 92 7.10 -5.67 -2.77
N ARG A 93 8.04 -4.77 -2.45
CA ARG A 93 9.39 -5.11 -1.95
C ARG A 93 9.30 -5.65 -0.53
N ASP A 94 8.55 -4.97 0.33
CA ASP A 94 8.49 -5.26 1.76
C ASP A 94 7.16 -5.90 2.20
N GLY A 95 6.16 -5.90 1.31
CA GLY A 95 4.80 -6.30 1.63
C GLY A 95 4.56 -7.80 1.69
N VAL A 96 3.60 -8.17 2.51
CA VAL A 96 3.14 -9.54 2.74
C VAL A 96 1.77 -9.72 2.09
N LEU A 97 1.67 -10.67 1.16
CA LEU A 97 0.40 -11.05 0.53
C LEU A 97 -0.54 -11.67 1.58
N LEU A 98 -1.70 -11.05 1.79
CA LEU A 98 -2.73 -11.51 2.73
C LEU A 98 -3.80 -12.36 2.05
N CYS A 99 -4.17 -12.01 0.82
CA CYS A 99 -5.19 -12.69 0.03
C CYS A 99 -4.93 -12.46 -1.46
N GLY A 100 -5.24 -13.46 -2.30
CA GLY A 100 -5.06 -13.40 -3.75
C GLY A 100 -4.20 -14.55 -4.28
N ASN A 101 -4.00 -14.56 -5.59
CA ASN A 101 -3.15 -15.54 -6.26
C ASN A 101 -1.67 -15.12 -6.14
N ASN A 102 -0.81 -16.09 -5.79
CA ASN A 102 0.63 -15.86 -5.70
C ASN A 102 1.24 -15.48 -7.06
N ALA A 103 0.79 -16.12 -8.15
CA ALA A 103 1.29 -15.83 -9.49
C ALA A 103 1.01 -14.37 -9.91
N ASP A 104 -0.20 -13.88 -9.65
CA ASP A 104 -0.59 -12.49 -9.95
C ASP A 104 0.23 -11.48 -9.13
N TYR A 105 0.55 -11.83 -7.88
CA TYR A 105 1.37 -10.99 -7.01
C TYR A 105 2.83 -10.94 -7.47
N GLU A 106 3.41 -12.07 -7.85
CA GLU A 106 4.79 -12.13 -8.38
C GLU A 106 4.90 -11.44 -9.76
N GLU A 107 3.88 -11.55 -10.61
CA GLU A 107 3.80 -10.77 -11.85
C GLU A 107 3.78 -9.26 -11.56
N PHE A 108 2.96 -8.84 -10.59
CA PHE A 108 2.88 -7.43 -10.20
C PHE A 108 4.19 -6.94 -9.56
N LYS A 109 4.91 -7.78 -8.81
CA LYS A 109 6.26 -7.47 -8.30
C LYS A 109 7.24 -7.16 -9.42
N ALA A 110 7.27 -8.00 -10.45
CA ALA A 110 8.13 -7.78 -11.61
C ALA A 110 7.75 -6.47 -12.35
N TYR A 111 6.45 -6.22 -12.52
CA TYR A 111 5.94 -4.98 -13.10
C TYR A 111 6.38 -3.74 -12.30
N ALA A 112 6.10 -3.71 -11.00
CA ALA A 112 6.38 -2.54 -10.15
C ALA A 112 7.89 -2.25 -10.04
N ARG A 113 8.73 -3.30 -10.00
CA ARG A 113 10.19 -3.14 -10.03
C ARG A 113 10.66 -2.47 -11.32
N ARG A 114 10.19 -2.96 -12.47
CA ARG A 114 10.53 -2.38 -13.78
C ARG A 114 10.06 -0.92 -13.89
N ASP A 115 8.84 -0.66 -13.46
CA ASP A 115 8.23 0.68 -13.50
C ASP A 115 9.01 1.68 -12.65
N PHE A 116 9.46 1.26 -11.46
CA PHE A 116 10.35 2.05 -10.61
C PHE A 116 11.72 2.31 -11.26
N GLU A 117 12.34 1.28 -11.84
CA GLU A 117 13.63 1.43 -12.53
C GLU A 117 13.55 2.42 -13.71
N LEU A 118 12.47 2.36 -14.48
CA LEU A 118 12.23 3.30 -15.59
C LEU A 118 11.94 4.73 -15.11
N SER A 119 11.37 4.89 -13.93
CA SER A 119 11.04 6.19 -13.35
C SER A 119 12.20 6.81 -12.56
N LYS A 120 13.33 6.10 -12.42
CA LYS A 120 14.44 6.50 -11.54
C LYS A 120 14.99 7.90 -11.85
N ASP A 121 15.17 8.21 -13.13
CA ASP A 121 15.70 9.51 -13.56
C ASP A 121 14.80 10.68 -13.12
N LEU A 122 13.48 10.45 -13.02
CA LEU A 122 12.53 11.45 -12.52
C LEU A 122 12.67 11.67 -11.02
N PHE A 123 12.87 10.60 -10.24
CA PHE A 123 13.10 10.69 -8.81
C PHE A 123 14.44 11.38 -8.49
N ASP A 124 15.48 11.10 -9.27
CA ASP A 124 16.79 11.77 -9.12
C ASP A 124 16.68 13.28 -9.41
N LEU A 125 15.87 13.65 -10.42
CA LEU A 125 15.58 15.05 -10.73
C LEU A 125 14.78 15.73 -9.60
N GLU A 126 13.75 15.06 -9.09
CA GLU A 126 12.94 15.55 -7.98
C GLU A 126 13.82 15.84 -6.74
N GLU A 127 14.71 14.91 -6.40
CA GLU A 127 15.63 15.08 -5.27
C GLU A 127 16.53 16.31 -5.45
N LEU A 128 17.04 16.53 -6.66
CA LEU A 128 17.86 17.70 -6.98
C LEU A 128 17.07 19.01 -6.81
N LEU A 129 15.83 19.05 -7.30
CA LEU A 129 14.96 20.22 -7.21
C LEU A 129 14.59 20.55 -5.76
N VAL A 130 14.22 19.55 -4.96
CA VAL A 130 13.92 19.70 -3.53
C VAL A 130 15.14 20.25 -2.79
N LYS A 131 16.34 19.69 -3.02
CA LYS A 131 17.59 20.20 -2.42
C LYS A 131 17.86 21.66 -2.80
N LYS A 132 17.59 22.04 -4.05
CA LYS A 132 17.75 23.43 -4.51
C LYS A 132 16.77 24.36 -3.81
N GLN A 133 15.49 23.97 -3.70
CA GLN A 133 14.46 24.76 -3.04
C GLN A 133 14.77 24.96 -1.54
N ASN A 134 15.17 23.90 -0.84
CA ASN A 134 15.54 23.98 0.58
C ASN A 134 16.71 24.96 0.81
N LYS A 135 17.73 24.95 -0.06
CA LYS A 135 18.83 25.92 0.00
C LYS A 135 18.35 27.37 -0.18
N LEU A 136 17.37 27.60 -1.06
CA LEU A 136 16.80 28.94 -1.26
C LEU A 136 16.01 29.38 -0.02
N LEU A 137 15.18 28.50 0.55
CA LEU A 137 14.42 28.79 1.76
C LEU A 137 15.34 29.10 2.94
N HIS A 138 16.40 28.31 3.15
CA HIS A 138 17.39 28.59 4.19
C HIS A 138 18.08 29.95 4.02
N ARG A 139 18.26 30.44 2.78
CA ARG A 139 18.84 31.77 2.54
C ARG A 139 17.83 32.91 2.73
N ALA A 140 16.54 32.65 2.51
CA ALA A 140 15.49 33.65 2.62
C ALA A 140 15.03 33.88 4.07
N TYR A 141 15.19 32.87 4.94
CA TYR A 141 14.75 32.88 6.33
C TYR A 141 15.89 32.71 7.36
N ALA A 142 17.15 32.95 6.95
CA ALA A 142 18.31 33.07 7.84
C ALA A 142 18.78 34.53 7.90
#